data_AF-D7J951-F1
#
_entry.id   AF-D7J951-F1
#
_cell.length_a   1.000
_cell.length_b   1.000
_cell.length_c   1.000
_cell.angle_alpha   90.00
_cell.angle_beta   90.00
_cell.angle_gamma   90.00
#
_symmetry.space_group_name_H-M   'P 1'
#
loop_
_entity.id
_entity.type
_entity.pdbx_description
1 polymer ?
#
loop_
_entity_poly.entity_id
_entity_poly.type
_entity_poly.pdbx_seq_one_letter_code
_entity_poly.pdbx_strand_id
1 'polypeptide(L)'
;MRYIKHLFVRSFYRCAAPARLALLCAGFAALGGCTDETDSAGGSSTADSHIPLALEITASGFTGQPDASPDTRASEQDNYDTWFEETDAIGLFAVRGIGTPAAAIVDGINNSKLTYAPAADASHKPTWQPADAATTLYYYADVTYIAYYPYKDGIVIDPTQSAATILASFSGKTELQPAADQSTPEAYAASDLMTADGTATDTADPSRKLLSLTFTHSYSLLVLKANLTKAMYVAPAGSAFDYHPQATATSADPGAADVMIRDVKAYKIADGVFRAITKPVSDDYMRGSYSTHGMMVEYNASLAGLASLKANQRFECTVNVPLSGTADATERALQPGDYVFQHNGKIEIYPGDGPVDASGKIPDYTNAVGIVTTCIPARMTDEGCTGNGWTHAYVMGTETHGNNLRWCWQNRMLADLEDVTTITQAKDYMNGCKDTKYILSTKYNDYEIFDELVTYRNNNPLPQGVNRSPWFIPSTGQWYDLIANIGGKSPDDFNNNTTAGWNSNQDGTAILGGINARLNKIDKSLPDGVRFPCSTEPGLGAWMVRFNGNTVEFGTVDKTLKELSPLYFFAF
;
A
#
# COMPACT_ATOMS: atom_id res chain seq x y z
N MET A 1 28.61 10.08 -0.59
CA MET A 1 28.34 11.46 -0.11
C MET A 1 26.82 11.59 -0.01
N ARG A 2 26.17 11.26 1.11
CA ARG A 2 25.88 12.10 2.31
C ARG A 2 25.22 13.44 2.01
N TYR A 3 23.89 13.50 2.22
CA TYR A 3 23.05 14.59 2.81
C TYR A 3 21.65 13.93 2.99
N ILE A 4 21.09 13.59 4.16
CA ILE A 4 20.73 14.27 5.42
C ILE A 4 19.61 15.33 5.28
N LYS A 5 18.47 15.00 5.94
CA LYS A 5 17.41 15.82 6.57
C LYS A 5 16.34 16.49 5.70
N HIS A 6 15.07 16.18 6.03
CA HIS A 6 13.99 17.10 6.44
C HIS A 6 12.93 16.24 7.15
N LEU A 7 12.77 16.20 8.48
CA LEU A 7 12.45 17.19 9.52
C LEU A 7 11.07 17.87 9.37
N PHE A 8 10.15 17.36 10.20
CA PHE A 8 8.91 17.93 10.72
C PHE A 8 8.71 19.44 10.53
N VAL A 9 7.57 19.81 9.93
CA VAL A 9 7.02 21.17 9.97
C VAL A 9 6.00 21.25 11.11
N ARG A 10 6.43 21.80 12.25
CA ARG A 10 5.53 22.46 13.22
C ARG A 10 5.41 23.92 12.78
N SER A 11 4.22 24.35 12.36
CA SER A 11 3.92 25.77 12.15
C SER A 11 3.51 26.42 13.47
N PHE A 12 4.29 27.41 13.92
CA PHE A 12 3.88 28.45 14.87
C PHE A 12 4.25 29.81 14.26
N TYR A 13 3.30 30.76 14.24
CA TYR A 13 3.36 32.07 14.90
C TYR A 13 2.50 33.15 14.21
N ARG A 14 1.64 33.81 15.01
CA ARG A 14 1.65 35.27 15.34
C ARG A 14 0.59 35.51 16.42
N CYS A 15 0.94 35.71 17.69
CA CYS A 15 1.50 36.90 18.36
C CYS A 15 0.43 37.95 18.76
N ALA A 16 0.14 38.03 20.07
CA ALA A 16 -0.04 39.28 20.83
C ALA A 16 0.04 38.97 22.35
N ALA A 17 1.05 39.51 23.02
CA ALA A 17 1.14 39.63 24.49
C ALA A 17 0.27 40.83 24.96
N PRO A 18 -0.06 41.02 26.26
CA PRO A 18 0.89 41.27 27.36
C PRO A 18 0.41 40.63 28.71
N ALA A 19 1.00 40.72 29.91
CA ALA A 19 2.20 41.26 30.52
C ALA A 19 2.44 40.41 31.78
N ARG A 20 3.70 40.21 32.17
CA ARG A 20 4.10 39.60 33.44
C ARG A 20 3.91 40.60 34.59
N LEU A 21 3.40 40.13 35.72
CA LEU A 21 3.68 40.74 37.03
C LEU A 21 3.96 39.64 38.05
N ALA A 22 5.19 39.64 38.55
CA ALA A 22 5.62 38.81 39.66
C ALA A 22 5.14 39.44 40.97
N LEU A 23 4.57 38.64 41.88
CA LEU A 23 4.48 39.01 43.28
C LEU A 23 4.87 37.80 44.14
N LEU A 24 6.05 37.94 44.74
CA LEU A 24 6.57 37.14 45.84
C LEU A 24 5.93 37.67 47.13
N CYS A 25 5.35 36.81 47.97
CA CYS A 25 5.19 37.11 49.40
C CYS A 25 5.06 35.81 50.20
N ALA A 26 6.11 35.54 50.99
CA ALA A 26 6.08 34.60 52.09
C ALA A 26 5.27 35.18 53.27
N GLY A 27 4.61 34.32 54.03
CA GLY A 27 3.91 34.69 55.25
C GLY A 27 3.60 33.46 56.11
N PHE A 28 4.56 33.03 56.91
CA PHE A 28 4.35 32.17 58.07
C PHE A 28 3.68 33.01 59.17
N ALA A 29 2.53 32.57 59.68
CA ALA A 29 2.01 33.01 60.98
C ALA A 29 1.19 31.87 61.60
N ALA A 30 1.71 31.34 62.70
CA ALA A 30 1.02 30.44 63.59
C ALA A 30 -0.02 31.22 64.42
N LEU A 31 -1.22 30.65 64.58
CA LEU A 31 -2.03 30.80 65.79
C LEU A 31 -2.81 29.49 65.99
N GLY A 32 -2.69 28.95 67.20
CA GLY A 32 -3.41 27.77 67.65
C GLY A 32 -4.86 28.06 68.01
N GLY A 33 -5.64 26.99 68.00
CA GLY A 33 -6.98 26.91 68.56
C GLY A 33 -7.31 25.45 68.80
N CYS A 34 -6.99 24.96 70.00
CA CYS A 34 -7.56 23.72 70.51
C CYS A 34 -9.06 23.90 70.72
N THR A 35 -9.85 22.93 70.26
CA THR A 35 -11.08 22.53 70.95
C THR A 35 -11.06 21.01 70.98
N ASP A 36 -10.79 20.48 72.17
CA ASP A 36 -11.05 19.10 72.54
C ASP A 36 -12.57 18.88 72.60
N GLU A 37 -13.05 17.73 72.12
CA GLU A 37 -14.08 16.94 72.80
C GLU A 37 -13.82 15.42 72.60
N THR A 38 -13.17 14.85 73.62
CA THR A 38 -13.42 13.54 74.27
C THR A 38 -13.73 12.28 73.44
N ASP A 39 -12.68 11.48 73.29
CA ASP A 39 -12.53 10.05 73.61
C ASP A 39 -13.77 9.17 73.89
N SER A 40 -13.82 8.02 73.21
CA SER A 40 -14.17 6.74 73.83
C SER A 40 -13.35 5.61 73.21
N ALA A 41 -12.57 4.98 74.08
CA ALA A 41 -11.44 4.12 73.82
C ALA A 41 -11.76 2.71 73.32
N GLY A 42 -10.82 2.15 72.55
CA GLY A 42 -10.72 0.72 72.20
C GLY A 42 -9.56 0.49 71.24
N GLY A 43 -8.36 0.27 71.78
CA GLY A 43 -7.09 0.47 71.07
C GLY A 43 -6.65 -0.60 70.06
N SER A 44 -5.90 -0.14 69.06
CA SER A 44 -4.61 -0.72 68.66
C SER A 44 -3.83 0.37 67.92
N SER A 45 -2.73 0.82 68.52
CA SER A 45 -1.80 1.78 67.95
C SER A 45 -0.94 1.14 66.86
N THR A 46 -1.27 1.43 65.61
CA THR A 46 -0.26 1.75 64.60
C THR A 46 -0.63 3.14 64.10
N ALA A 47 0.30 4.10 64.18
CA ALA A 47 0.09 5.44 63.65
C ALA A 47 -0.55 5.37 62.26
N ASP A 48 -1.68 6.05 62.07
CA ASP A 48 -2.32 6.25 60.77
C ASP A 48 -1.37 7.06 59.87
N SER A 49 -0.40 6.37 59.28
CA SER A 49 0.36 6.91 58.18
C SER A 49 -0.57 6.93 56.98
N HIS A 50 -1.14 8.10 56.72
CA HIS A 50 -1.79 8.46 55.47
C HIS A 50 -0.75 8.37 54.32
N ILE A 51 -0.44 7.15 53.88
CA ILE A 51 0.53 6.88 52.80
C ILE A 51 -0.13 7.26 51.47
N PRO A 52 0.35 8.27 50.73
CA PRO A 52 -0.26 8.68 49.47
C PRO A 52 -0.11 7.62 48.37
N LEU A 53 -1.11 7.54 47.49
CA LEU A 53 -1.03 6.77 46.26
C LEU A 53 -0.29 7.54 45.16
N ALA A 54 0.58 6.84 44.45
CA ALA A 54 1.03 7.18 43.11
C ALA A 54 0.17 6.42 42.10
N LEU A 55 -0.18 7.05 40.99
CA LEU A 55 -1.03 6.46 39.95
C LEU A 55 -0.22 6.14 38.71
N GLU A 56 -0.36 4.92 38.19
CA GLU A 56 0.11 4.55 36.85
C GLU A 56 -1.05 3.94 36.09
N ILE A 57 -1.58 4.70 35.13
CA ILE A 57 -2.80 4.33 34.41
C ILE A 57 -2.46 4.20 32.93
N THR A 58 -2.80 3.06 32.37
CA THR A 58 -2.58 2.72 30.97
C THR A 58 -3.85 2.18 30.34
N ALA A 59 -3.95 2.24 29.02
CA ALA A 59 -5.00 1.58 28.25
C ALA A 59 -4.37 0.56 27.30
N SER A 60 -5.02 -0.60 27.17
CA SER A 60 -4.70 -1.57 26.13
C SER A 60 -5.40 -1.21 24.83
N GLY A 61 -4.74 -1.39 23.70
CA GLY A 61 -5.37 -1.21 22.39
C GLY A 61 -6.35 -2.33 22.04
N PHE A 62 -7.19 -2.11 21.03
CA PHE A 62 -8.10 -3.13 20.53
C PHE A 62 -7.35 -4.33 19.94
N THR A 63 -7.79 -5.54 20.26
CA THR A 63 -7.20 -6.78 19.72
C THR A 63 -7.63 -7.02 18.27
N GLY A 64 -6.63 -7.28 17.40
CA GLY A 64 -6.82 -7.58 15.98
C GLY A 64 -7.55 -8.89 15.68
N GLN A 65 -7.94 -9.09 14.42
CA GLN A 65 -8.59 -10.31 13.93
C GLN A 65 -7.68 -11.54 14.09
N PRO A 66 -8.20 -12.73 14.46
CA PRO A 66 -7.39 -13.94 14.63
C PRO A 66 -6.66 -14.44 13.37
N ASP A 67 -7.14 -14.11 12.16
CA ASP A 67 -6.65 -14.67 10.88
C ASP A 67 -6.25 -13.61 9.84
N ALA A 68 -5.66 -12.49 10.27
CA ALA A 68 -4.98 -11.61 9.31
C ALA A 68 -3.76 -12.35 8.72
N SER A 69 -3.89 -12.85 7.49
CA SER A 69 -2.79 -13.41 6.70
C SER A 69 -1.59 -12.44 6.69
N PRO A 70 -0.33 -12.90 6.75
CA PRO A 70 0.85 -12.05 7.03
C PRO A 70 1.20 -10.94 6.01
N ASP A 71 0.42 -10.75 4.94
CA ASP A 71 0.88 -10.07 3.72
C ASP A 71 0.51 -8.58 3.56
N THR A 72 0.20 -7.85 4.64
CA THR A 72 0.05 -6.38 4.57
C THR A 72 0.61 -5.67 5.79
N ARG A 73 1.89 -5.90 6.12
CA ARG A 73 2.64 -4.99 7.01
C ARG A 73 3.11 -3.75 6.24
N ALA A 74 2.19 -2.88 5.87
CA ALA A 74 2.50 -1.46 5.74
C ALA A 74 2.49 -0.87 7.16
N SER A 75 3.55 -0.16 7.52
CA SER A 75 3.72 0.45 8.84
C SER A 75 2.65 1.52 9.07
N GLU A 76 1.53 1.14 9.67
CA GLU A 76 0.55 2.09 10.20
C GLU A 76 1.08 2.60 11.54
N GLN A 77 1.19 3.92 11.67
CA GLN A 77 1.74 4.62 12.84
C GLN A 77 0.80 4.57 14.07
N ASP A 78 -0.34 3.89 13.97
CA ASP A 78 -1.34 3.77 15.02
C ASP A 78 -1.67 2.28 15.26
N ASN A 79 -0.99 1.64 16.20
CA ASN A 79 -1.24 0.24 16.62
C ASN A 79 -2.64 0.01 17.25
N TYR A 80 -3.61 0.89 17.01
CA TYR A 80 -4.88 0.94 17.74
C TYR A 80 -4.68 1.09 19.26
N ASP A 81 -3.51 1.59 19.66
CA ASP A 81 -3.18 1.94 21.02
C ASP A 81 -3.97 3.19 21.41
N THR A 82 -4.64 3.12 22.56
CA THR A 82 -5.43 4.23 23.08
C THR A 82 -4.53 5.14 23.91
N TRP A 83 -4.49 6.42 23.56
CA TRP A 83 -3.74 7.46 24.26
C TRP A 83 -4.72 8.42 24.92
N PHE A 84 -4.49 8.72 26.19
CA PHE A 84 -5.29 9.70 26.91
C PHE A 84 -4.87 11.14 26.55
N GLU A 85 -5.85 12.04 26.52
CA GLU A 85 -5.69 13.46 26.24
C GLU A 85 -6.09 14.34 27.45
N GLU A 86 -5.69 15.62 27.46
CA GLU A 86 -5.85 16.54 28.61
C GLU A 86 -7.31 16.70 29.09
N THR A 87 -8.28 16.39 28.24
CA THR A 87 -9.71 16.43 28.58
C THR A 87 -10.24 15.14 29.20
N ASP A 88 -9.45 14.08 29.23
CA ASP A 88 -9.89 12.76 29.68
C ASP A 88 -10.02 12.67 31.19
N ALA A 89 -11.06 11.97 31.59
CA ALA A 89 -11.36 11.72 32.99
C ALA A 89 -11.88 10.31 33.21
N ILE A 90 -11.54 9.75 34.38
CA ILE A 90 -12.01 8.45 34.84
C ILE A 90 -12.76 8.59 36.16
N GLY A 91 -13.67 7.66 36.42
CA GLY A 91 -14.28 7.50 37.75
C GLY A 91 -13.56 6.41 38.52
N LEU A 92 -13.17 6.71 39.76
CA LEU A 92 -12.48 5.78 40.67
C LEU A 92 -13.38 5.43 41.87
N PHE A 93 -13.40 4.15 42.24
CA PHE A 93 -14.00 3.65 43.47
C PHE A 93 -12.94 2.89 44.28
N ALA A 94 -12.92 3.08 45.60
CA ALA A 94 -12.12 2.29 46.52
C ALA A 94 -13.03 1.43 47.40
N VAL A 95 -12.90 0.10 47.29
CA VAL A 95 -13.79 -0.85 47.97
C VAL A 95 -12.98 -1.77 48.89
N ARG A 96 -13.27 -1.73 50.18
CA ARG A 96 -12.74 -2.72 51.14
C ARG A 96 -13.63 -3.95 51.16
N GLY A 97 -13.03 -5.14 51.12
CA GLY A 97 -13.78 -6.40 51.21
C GLY A 97 -14.76 -6.62 50.05
N ILE A 98 -14.38 -6.20 48.84
CA ILE A 98 -15.19 -6.33 47.61
C ILE A 98 -15.74 -7.75 47.44
N GLY A 99 -17.00 -7.88 47.01
CA GLY A 99 -17.63 -9.18 46.83
C GLY A 99 -18.17 -9.83 48.11
N THR A 100 -18.12 -9.14 49.25
CA THR A 100 -18.60 -9.66 50.54
C THR A 100 -19.77 -8.84 51.09
N PRO A 101 -20.58 -9.41 52.02
CA PRO A 101 -21.65 -8.65 52.69
C PRO A 101 -21.14 -7.48 53.55
N ALA A 102 -19.84 -7.46 53.88
CA ALA A 102 -19.20 -6.41 54.67
C ALA A 102 -18.51 -5.35 53.78
N ALA A 103 -18.70 -5.41 52.46
CA ALA A 103 -18.04 -4.49 51.53
C ALA A 103 -18.46 -3.04 51.81
N ALA A 104 -17.48 -2.14 51.82
CA ALA A 104 -17.69 -0.72 52.09
C ALA A 104 -16.82 0.15 51.19
N ILE A 105 -17.37 1.30 50.80
CA ILE A 105 -16.60 2.36 50.14
C ILE A 105 -15.68 3.01 51.17
N VAL A 106 -14.43 3.23 50.77
CA VAL A 106 -13.38 3.76 51.63
C VAL A 106 -13.11 5.23 51.34
N ASP A 107 -12.96 6.03 52.39
CA ASP A 107 -12.50 7.43 52.35
C ASP A 107 -13.29 8.35 51.40
N GLY A 108 -14.58 8.05 51.19
CA GLY A 108 -15.42 8.80 50.26
C GLY A 108 -15.01 8.68 48.79
N ILE A 109 -14.09 7.75 48.45
CA ILE A 109 -13.67 7.47 47.06
C ILE A 109 -14.79 6.68 46.37
N ASN A 110 -15.85 7.41 46.01
CA ASN A 110 -17.08 6.93 45.41
C ASN A 110 -17.32 7.66 44.09
N ASN A 111 -16.98 7.05 42.97
CA ASN A 111 -16.99 7.69 41.65
C ASN A 111 -16.17 9.00 41.65
N SER A 112 -15.01 9.01 42.30
CA SER A 112 -14.15 10.19 42.34
C SER A 112 -13.57 10.45 40.97
N LYS A 113 -13.72 11.68 40.48
CA LYS A 113 -13.19 12.10 39.18
C LYS A 113 -11.69 12.28 39.24
N LEU A 114 -10.96 11.52 38.41
CA LEU A 114 -9.55 11.77 38.14
C LEU A 114 -9.40 12.33 36.73
N THR A 115 -8.56 13.35 36.56
CA THR A 115 -8.27 13.98 35.26
C THR A 115 -6.85 13.66 34.81
N TYR A 116 -6.70 13.44 33.52
CA TYR A 116 -5.41 13.26 32.88
C TYR A 116 -4.68 14.59 32.71
N ALA A 117 -3.39 14.60 33.01
CA ALA A 117 -2.48 15.68 32.67
C ALA A 117 -1.30 15.11 31.87
N PRO A 118 -1.10 15.54 30.61
CA PRO A 118 -0.02 15.04 29.77
C PRO A 118 1.34 15.40 30.37
N ALA A 119 2.35 14.61 30.01
CA ALA A 119 3.72 14.94 30.35
C ALA A 119 4.15 16.27 29.72
N ALA A 120 4.81 17.14 30.48
CA ALA A 120 5.30 18.43 29.98
C ALA A 120 6.35 18.29 28.88
N ASP A 121 7.12 17.19 28.90
CA ASP A 121 8.09 16.80 27.87
C ASP A 121 8.38 15.28 27.95
N ALA A 122 9.21 14.76 27.03
CA ALA A 122 9.56 13.35 26.95
C ALA A 122 10.32 12.78 28.17
N SER A 123 10.74 13.62 29.12
CA SER A 123 11.43 13.23 30.36
C SER A 123 10.45 13.09 31.54
N HIS A 124 9.20 13.53 31.39
CA HIS A 124 8.16 13.43 32.40
C HIS A 124 7.18 12.30 32.05
N LYS A 125 6.63 11.64 33.07
CA LYS A 125 5.50 10.72 32.89
C LYS A 125 4.19 11.51 32.88
N PRO A 126 3.18 11.10 32.11
CA PRO A 126 1.83 11.64 32.27
C PRO A 126 1.33 11.35 33.68
N THR A 127 0.46 12.22 34.18
CA THR A 127 -0.03 12.14 35.57
C THR A 127 -1.55 12.12 35.60
N TRP A 128 -2.08 11.45 36.61
CA TRP A 128 -3.50 11.46 36.95
C TRP A 128 -3.65 12.04 38.33
N GLN A 129 -4.64 12.90 38.51
CA GLN A 129 -4.90 13.56 39.79
C GLN A 129 -6.39 13.74 40.02
N PRO A 130 -6.85 13.77 41.29
CA PRO A 130 -8.21 14.16 41.61
C PRO A 130 -8.54 15.53 41.03
N ALA A 131 -9.74 15.66 40.45
CA ALA A 131 -10.20 16.93 39.89
C ALA A 131 -10.35 18.01 40.96
N ASP A 132 -10.66 17.61 42.20
CA ASP A 132 -10.61 18.46 43.38
C ASP A 132 -9.21 18.43 43.99
N ALA A 133 -8.50 19.56 43.95
CA ALA A 133 -7.15 19.70 44.48
C ALA A 133 -7.05 19.49 46.00
N ALA A 134 -8.16 19.55 46.74
CA ALA A 134 -8.20 19.21 48.17
C ALA A 134 -8.23 17.70 48.42
N THR A 135 -8.57 16.89 47.41
CA THR A 135 -8.64 15.44 47.52
C THR A 135 -7.25 14.83 47.38
N THR A 136 -6.79 14.13 48.41
CA THR A 136 -5.57 13.30 48.37
C THR A 136 -5.96 11.84 48.45
N LEU A 137 -5.47 11.01 47.52
CA LEU A 137 -5.73 9.58 47.53
C LEU A 137 -4.76 8.87 48.47
N TYR A 138 -5.29 8.22 49.51
CA TYR A 138 -4.50 7.46 50.47
C TYR A 138 -4.60 5.96 50.25
N TYR A 139 -3.53 5.26 50.60
CA TYR A 139 -3.50 3.80 50.65
C TYR A 139 -4.26 3.28 51.87
N TYR A 140 -5.05 2.23 51.64
CA TYR A 140 -5.71 1.46 52.67
C TYR A 140 -5.45 -0.03 52.42
N ALA A 141 -5.15 -0.76 53.48
CA ALA A 141 -5.03 -2.22 53.40
C ALA A 141 -6.36 -2.86 52.97
N ASP A 142 -6.25 -3.97 52.23
CA ASP A 142 -7.37 -4.79 51.77
C ASP A 142 -8.42 -4.05 50.93
N VAL A 143 -7.97 -3.06 50.14
CA VAL A 143 -8.79 -2.29 49.22
C VAL A 143 -8.51 -2.67 47.76
N THR A 144 -9.58 -2.96 47.03
CA THR A 144 -9.59 -3.08 45.57
C THR A 144 -10.13 -1.81 44.97
N TYR A 145 -9.43 -1.30 43.96
CA TYR A 145 -9.83 -0.13 43.21
C TYR A 145 -10.55 -0.57 41.93
N ILE A 146 -11.69 0.04 41.65
CA ILE A 146 -12.45 -0.15 40.41
C ILE A 146 -12.47 1.17 39.68
N ALA A 147 -12.14 1.17 38.39
CA ALA A 147 -12.12 2.36 37.57
C ALA A 147 -12.80 2.15 36.22
N TYR A 148 -13.39 3.23 35.69
CA TYR A 148 -13.97 3.24 34.35
C TYR A 148 -13.70 4.60 33.65
N TYR A 149 -13.65 4.54 32.33
CA TYR A 149 -13.54 5.67 31.41
C TYR A 149 -14.68 5.55 30.39
N PRO A 150 -15.28 6.64 29.89
CA PRO A 150 -15.09 8.03 30.31
C PRO A 150 -15.92 8.36 31.56
N TYR A 151 -15.42 9.27 32.41
CA TYR A 151 -16.11 9.68 33.63
C TYR A 151 -17.51 10.25 33.36
N LYS A 152 -18.49 9.81 34.16
CA LYS A 152 -19.83 10.39 34.26
C LYS A 152 -20.18 10.59 35.73
N ASP A 153 -20.81 11.72 36.04
CA ASP A 153 -21.31 11.95 37.39
C ASP A 153 -22.48 11.00 37.72
N GLY A 154 -22.65 10.67 39.00
CA GLY A 154 -23.77 9.84 39.47
C GLY A 154 -23.68 8.34 39.16
N ILE A 155 -22.57 7.83 38.61
CA ILE A 155 -22.38 6.39 38.41
C ILE A 155 -22.23 5.68 39.76
N VAL A 156 -23.09 4.71 40.03
CA VAL A 156 -23.09 3.92 41.27
C VAL A 156 -22.65 2.47 41.03
N ILE A 157 -22.07 1.83 42.05
CA ILE A 157 -21.71 0.41 42.04
C ILE A 157 -22.34 -0.29 43.25
N ASP A 158 -22.58 -1.60 43.13
CA ASP A 158 -22.87 -2.46 44.28
C ASP A 158 -21.56 -3.10 44.76
N PRO A 159 -20.96 -2.62 45.87
CA PRO A 159 -19.66 -3.10 46.34
C PRO A 159 -19.71 -4.54 46.85
N THR A 160 -20.90 -5.09 47.11
CA THR A 160 -21.08 -6.49 47.54
C THR A 160 -20.88 -7.49 46.40
N GLN A 161 -20.81 -7.02 45.16
CA GLN A 161 -20.49 -7.84 43.98
C GLN A 161 -18.97 -7.99 43.79
N SER A 162 -18.56 -9.04 43.08
CA SER A 162 -17.15 -9.21 42.69
C SER A 162 -16.68 -8.10 41.76
N ALA A 163 -15.37 -7.81 41.74
CA ALA A 163 -14.78 -6.85 40.80
C ALA A 163 -15.19 -7.12 39.34
N ALA A 164 -15.08 -8.38 38.89
CA ALA A 164 -15.47 -8.77 37.53
C ALA A 164 -16.96 -8.48 37.23
N THR A 165 -17.86 -8.74 38.18
CA THR A 165 -19.28 -8.44 38.04
C THR A 165 -19.53 -6.93 37.95
N ILE A 166 -18.82 -6.13 38.76
CA ILE A 166 -18.93 -4.67 38.73
C ILE A 166 -18.42 -4.12 37.39
N LEU A 167 -17.24 -4.57 36.93
CA LEU A 167 -16.68 -4.16 35.64
C LEU A 167 -17.65 -4.45 34.49
N ALA A 168 -18.20 -5.68 34.44
CA ALA A 168 -19.19 -6.05 33.42
C ALA A 168 -20.46 -5.19 33.49
N SER A 169 -20.88 -4.76 34.69
CA SER A 169 -22.09 -3.97 34.89
C SER A 169 -22.03 -2.57 34.25
N PHE A 170 -20.84 -1.98 34.08
CA PHE A 170 -20.71 -0.65 33.47
C PHE A 170 -21.26 -0.63 32.04
N SER A 171 -21.06 -1.71 31.28
CA SER A 171 -21.57 -1.83 29.91
C SER A 171 -23.10 -1.86 29.81
N GLY A 172 -23.81 -2.06 30.92
CA GLY A 172 -25.27 -2.02 31.00
C GLY A 172 -25.85 -0.66 31.43
N LYS A 173 -25.00 0.30 31.83
CA LYS A 173 -25.44 1.63 32.29
C LYS A 173 -25.76 2.53 31.10
N THR A 174 -26.92 3.19 31.13
CA THR A 174 -27.42 4.01 30.02
C THR A 174 -26.48 5.16 29.68
N GLU A 175 -25.80 5.71 30.67
CA GLU A 175 -24.87 6.83 30.58
C GLU A 175 -23.54 6.48 29.90
N LEU A 176 -23.23 5.19 29.82
CA LEU A 176 -21.96 4.65 29.28
C LEU A 176 -22.17 3.89 27.97
N GLN A 177 -23.36 3.98 27.36
CA GLN A 177 -23.62 3.37 26.07
C GLN A 177 -22.95 4.16 24.94
N PRO A 178 -22.47 3.49 23.87
CA PRO A 178 -21.93 4.18 22.72
C PRO A 178 -23.04 5.00 22.03
N ALA A 179 -22.71 6.20 21.60
CA ALA A 179 -23.65 7.09 20.93
C ALA A 179 -23.97 6.59 19.51
N ALA A 180 -25.17 6.91 19.03
CA ALA A 180 -25.54 6.67 17.63
C ALA A 180 -24.83 7.63 16.66
N ASP A 181 -24.49 8.84 17.12
CA ASP A 181 -23.64 9.78 16.38
C ASP A 181 -22.29 9.89 17.09
N GLN A 182 -21.25 9.35 16.45
CA GLN A 182 -19.86 9.41 16.92
C GLN A 182 -18.99 10.27 15.99
N SER A 183 -19.60 11.11 15.14
CA SER A 183 -18.87 11.83 14.10
C SER A 183 -17.92 12.92 14.61
N THR A 184 -17.99 13.28 15.90
CA THR A 184 -17.06 14.22 16.54
C THR A 184 -16.07 13.50 17.46
N PRO A 185 -14.86 14.05 17.66
CA PRO A 185 -13.88 13.48 18.58
C PRO A 185 -14.45 13.23 19.98
N GLU A 186 -15.24 14.18 20.50
CA GLU A 186 -15.81 14.11 21.85
C GLU A 186 -16.88 13.01 21.95
N ALA A 187 -17.73 12.86 20.93
CA ALA A 187 -18.76 11.83 20.90
C ALA A 187 -18.17 10.42 20.72
N TYR A 188 -17.10 10.31 19.91
CA TYR A 188 -16.34 9.09 19.75
C TYR A 188 -15.65 8.68 21.06
N ALA A 189 -14.90 9.59 21.69
CA ALA A 189 -14.24 9.37 22.97
C ALA A 189 -15.26 9.04 24.09
N ALA A 190 -16.41 9.71 24.10
CA ALA A 190 -17.50 9.45 25.04
C ALA A 190 -18.14 8.05 24.87
N SER A 191 -17.98 7.45 23.68
CA SER A 191 -18.53 6.13 23.35
C SER A 191 -17.58 4.98 23.69
N ASP A 192 -16.32 5.28 24.01
CA ASP A 192 -15.27 4.28 24.24
C ASP A 192 -15.19 3.86 25.70
N LEU A 193 -16.17 3.08 26.18
CA LEU A 193 -16.14 2.56 27.53
C LEU A 193 -14.92 1.65 27.73
N MET A 194 -14.07 2.01 28.68
CA MET A 194 -12.99 1.16 29.18
C MET A 194 -13.11 0.96 30.67
N THR A 195 -12.68 -0.20 31.17
CA THR A 195 -12.75 -0.52 32.60
C THR A 195 -11.44 -1.14 33.08
N ALA A 196 -11.11 -0.92 34.35
CA ALA A 196 -9.94 -1.48 35.01
C ALA A 196 -10.23 -1.79 36.49
N ASP A 197 -9.54 -2.76 37.04
CA ASP A 197 -9.41 -2.97 38.48
C ASP A 197 -7.95 -3.13 38.88
N GLY A 198 -7.66 -2.93 40.16
CA GLY A 198 -6.30 -3.08 40.68
C GLY A 198 -6.20 -2.97 42.19
N THR A 199 -5.04 -3.33 42.71
CA THR A 199 -4.65 -3.15 44.12
C THR A 199 -3.35 -2.37 44.19
N ALA A 200 -3.14 -1.66 45.29
CA ALA A 200 -1.92 -0.91 45.50
C ALA A 200 -0.75 -1.84 45.83
N THR A 201 0.43 -1.53 45.30
CA THR A 201 1.67 -2.29 45.46
C THR A 201 2.76 -1.44 46.09
N ASP A 202 3.77 -2.11 46.65
CA ASP A 202 4.94 -1.44 47.22
C ASP A 202 5.78 -0.76 46.14
N THR A 203 6.33 0.41 46.47
CA THR A 203 7.31 1.09 45.64
C THR A 203 8.68 1.10 46.32
N ALA A 204 9.71 1.49 45.57
CA ALA A 204 11.04 1.72 46.14
C ALA A 204 11.07 2.84 47.19
N ASP A 205 10.09 3.76 47.15
CA ASP A 205 9.89 4.79 48.17
C ASP A 205 8.84 4.31 49.19
N PRO A 206 9.23 4.01 50.44
CA PRO A 206 8.29 3.51 51.45
C PRO A 206 7.24 4.56 51.87
N SER A 207 7.41 5.83 51.49
CA SER A 207 6.44 6.90 51.77
C SER A 207 5.26 6.90 50.80
N ARG A 208 5.25 6.05 49.76
CA ARG A 208 4.17 5.95 48.77
C ARG A 208 3.87 4.50 48.36
N LYS A 209 2.62 4.25 47.96
CA LYS A 209 2.22 3.01 47.28
C LYS A 209 1.84 3.31 45.82
N LEU A 210 2.04 2.35 44.92
CA LEU A 210 1.67 2.49 43.51
C LEU A 210 0.36 1.75 43.23
N LEU A 211 -0.64 2.48 42.71
CA LEU A 211 -1.82 1.90 42.10
C LEU A 211 -1.63 1.89 40.59
N SER A 212 -1.52 0.69 40.03
CA SER A 212 -1.48 0.47 38.58
C SER A 212 -2.87 0.05 38.09
N LEU A 213 -3.39 0.74 37.08
CA LEU A 213 -4.67 0.42 36.44
C LEU A 213 -4.45 0.27 34.94
N THR A 214 -4.82 -0.89 34.40
CA THR A 214 -4.75 -1.15 32.95
C THR A 214 -6.15 -1.31 32.38
N PHE A 215 -6.58 -0.31 31.63
CA PHE A 215 -7.89 -0.23 31.01
C PHE A 215 -8.02 -1.17 29.82
N THR A 216 -9.18 -1.83 29.73
CA THR A 216 -9.57 -2.67 28.59
C THR A 216 -10.89 -2.16 28.01
N HIS A 217 -10.97 -2.09 26.68
CA HIS A 217 -12.19 -1.70 25.97
C HIS A 217 -13.34 -2.67 26.24
N SER A 218 -14.49 -2.14 26.65
CA SER A 218 -15.71 -2.90 26.92
C SER A 218 -16.58 -3.10 25.68
N TYR A 219 -16.26 -2.40 24.59
CA TYR A 219 -16.97 -2.43 23.32
C TYR A 219 -16.06 -2.91 22.19
N SER A 220 -16.61 -2.94 20.96
CA SER A 220 -15.92 -3.41 19.77
C SER A 220 -15.64 -2.25 18.81
N LEU A 221 -14.57 -2.34 18.03
CA LEU A 221 -14.19 -1.33 17.03
C LEU A 221 -14.46 -1.84 15.62
N LEU A 222 -15.22 -1.07 14.85
CA LEU A 222 -15.40 -1.27 13.42
C LEU A 222 -14.66 -0.16 12.66
N VAL A 223 -13.91 -0.54 11.62
CA VAL A 223 -13.13 0.39 10.80
C VAL A 223 -13.53 0.24 9.34
N LEU A 224 -13.89 1.35 8.69
CA LEU A 224 -14.09 1.42 7.25
C LEU A 224 -12.90 2.15 6.61
N LYS A 225 -12.28 1.51 5.63
CA LYS A 225 -11.29 2.10 4.71
C LYS A 225 -11.97 2.28 3.34
N ALA A 226 -12.48 3.49 3.09
CA ALA A 226 -13.08 3.90 1.82
C ALA A 226 -12.00 4.42 0.87
N ASN A 227 -11.91 3.81 -0.31
CA ASN A 227 -10.93 4.12 -1.34
C ASN A 227 -11.61 4.38 -2.68
N LEU A 228 -10.91 5.13 -3.53
CA LEU A 228 -11.24 5.32 -4.94
C LEU A 228 -10.22 4.60 -5.80
N THR A 229 -10.69 3.97 -6.87
CA THR A 229 -9.86 3.42 -7.94
C THR A 229 -10.03 4.29 -9.18
N LYS A 230 -8.95 4.94 -9.63
CA LYS A 230 -8.93 5.88 -10.76
C LYS A 230 -7.95 5.43 -11.85
N ALA A 231 -8.18 5.86 -13.09
CA ALA A 231 -7.19 5.69 -14.16
C ALA A 231 -5.87 6.38 -13.79
N MET A 232 -4.74 5.68 -13.93
CA MET A 232 -3.41 6.25 -13.64
C MET A 232 -3.00 7.24 -14.72
N TYR A 233 -3.24 6.85 -15.98
CA TYR A 233 -2.66 7.50 -17.13
C TYR A 233 -3.68 7.80 -18.21
N VAL A 234 -3.41 8.88 -18.93
CA VAL A 234 -4.05 9.22 -20.20
C VAL A 234 -2.97 9.37 -21.26
N ALA A 235 -3.27 8.93 -22.49
CA ALA A 235 -2.35 9.09 -23.60
C ALA A 235 -2.26 10.57 -24.01
N PRO A 236 -1.09 11.06 -24.46
CA PRO A 236 -0.96 12.41 -25.00
C PRO A 236 -1.97 12.65 -26.13
N ALA A 237 -2.46 13.88 -26.24
CA ALA A 237 -3.43 14.24 -27.27
C ALA A 237 -2.93 13.87 -28.68
N GLY A 238 -3.76 13.16 -29.45
CA GLY A 238 -3.43 12.70 -30.82
C GLY A 238 -2.65 11.39 -30.91
N SER A 239 -2.42 10.69 -29.79
CA SER A 239 -1.79 9.37 -29.79
C SER A 239 -2.65 8.31 -30.50
N ALA A 240 -2.01 7.31 -31.11
CA ALA A 240 -2.67 6.15 -31.71
C ALA A 240 -3.04 5.03 -30.71
N PHE A 241 -2.92 5.28 -29.41
CA PHE A 241 -3.19 4.30 -28.36
C PHE A 241 -3.95 4.94 -27.19
N ASP A 242 -4.64 4.09 -26.44
CA ASP A 242 -5.23 4.41 -25.13
C ASP A 242 -4.49 3.61 -24.04
N TYR A 243 -4.58 4.02 -22.77
CA TYR A 243 -4.10 3.18 -21.67
C TYR A 243 -5.13 2.08 -21.35
N HIS A 244 -4.64 0.89 -21.02
CA HIS A 244 -5.46 -0.26 -20.65
C HIS A 244 -6.42 0.11 -19.49
N PRO A 245 -7.70 -0.27 -19.51
CA PRO A 245 -8.67 0.14 -18.49
C PRO A 245 -8.31 -0.27 -17.06
N GLN A 246 -7.47 -1.30 -16.90
CA GLN A 246 -6.96 -1.77 -15.61
C GLN A 246 -5.62 -1.13 -15.20
N ALA A 247 -5.11 -0.15 -15.95
CA ALA A 247 -4.03 0.73 -15.50
C ALA A 247 -4.57 1.77 -14.51
N THR A 248 -4.95 1.29 -13.33
CA THR A 248 -5.60 2.08 -12.28
C THR A 248 -4.76 2.14 -11.00
N ALA A 249 -4.95 3.23 -10.25
CA ALA A 249 -4.40 3.39 -8.91
C ALA A 249 -5.54 3.48 -7.91
N THR A 250 -5.33 2.87 -6.74
CA THR A 250 -6.26 2.94 -5.62
C THR A 250 -5.65 3.81 -4.52
N SER A 251 -6.44 4.76 -4.03
CA SER A 251 -6.06 5.66 -2.94
C SER A 251 -7.22 5.89 -1.99
N ALA A 252 -6.92 6.33 -0.77
CA ALA A 252 -7.93 6.76 0.18
C ALA A 252 -8.87 7.82 -0.43
N ASP A 253 -10.16 7.75 -0.07
CA ASP A 253 -11.18 8.69 -0.54
C ASP A 253 -11.31 9.91 0.40
N PRO A 254 -10.75 11.08 0.05
CA PRO A 254 -10.92 12.28 0.87
C PRO A 254 -12.35 12.83 0.83
N GLY A 255 -13.11 12.50 -0.21
CA GLY A 255 -14.48 12.96 -0.46
C GLY A 255 -15.57 12.11 0.18
N ALA A 256 -15.21 10.99 0.82
CA ALA A 256 -16.16 10.19 1.58
C ALA A 256 -16.73 10.99 2.76
N ALA A 257 -18.05 11.06 2.84
CA ALA A 257 -18.80 11.79 3.86
C ALA A 257 -20.05 10.99 4.29
N ASP A 258 -20.71 11.46 5.35
CA ASP A 258 -21.95 10.87 5.88
C ASP A 258 -21.83 9.36 6.15
N VAL A 259 -20.66 8.94 6.63
CA VAL A 259 -20.35 7.52 6.83
C VAL A 259 -21.17 6.92 7.95
N MET A 260 -21.96 5.92 7.62
CA MET A 260 -22.70 5.08 8.54
C MET A 260 -22.05 3.70 8.59
N ILE A 261 -21.56 3.30 9.77
CA ILE A 261 -21.15 1.93 10.05
C ILE A 261 -22.25 1.30 10.90
N ARG A 262 -22.99 0.34 10.32
CA ARG A 262 -24.27 -0.16 10.83
C ARG A 262 -25.23 1.03 11.02
N ASP A 263 -25.64 1.26 12.25
CA ASP A 263 -26.55 2.35 12.64
C ASP A 263 -25.80 3.49 13.35
N VAL A 264 -24.46 3.52 13.27
CA VAL A 264 -23.60 4.52 13.90
C VAL A 264 -23.02 5.47 12.86
N LYS A 265 -23.18 6.77 13.05
CA LYS A 265 -22.50 7.79 12.27
C LYS A 265 -21.04 7.86 12.71
N ALA A 266 -20.13 7.50 11.81
CA ALA A 266 -18.75 7.16 12.14
C ALA A 266 -17.86 8.38 12.32
N TYR A 267 -16.80 8.21 13.12
CA TYR A 267 -15.74 9.19 13.32
C TYR A 267 -14.71 9.11 12.19
N LYS A 268 -14.44 10.24 11.51
CA LYS A 268 -13.36 10.33 10.51
C LYS A 268 -12.03 10.55 11.21
N ILE A 269 -11.09 9.61 11.10
CA ILE A 269 -9.74 9.75 11.67
C ILE A 269 -8.72 10.26 10.64
N ALA A 270 -8.95 9.97 9.36
CA ALA A 270 -8.10 10.36 8.24
C ALA A 270 -8.93 10.32 6.95
N ASP A 271 -8.35 10.78 5.84
CA ASP A 271 -8.98 10.62 4.53
C ASP A 271 -9.21 9.13 4.24
N GLY A 272 -10.43 8.80 3.83
CA GLY A 272 -10.86 7.43 3.60
C GLY A 272 -10.96 6.53 4.84
N VAL A 273 -10.64 6.97 6.05
CA VAL A 273 -10.62 6.08 7.23
C VAL A 273 -11.59 6.54 8.31
N PHE A 274 -12.52 5.65 8.66
CA PHE A 274 -13.60 5.91 9.60
C PHE A 274 -13.69 4.83 10.66
N ARG A 275 -14.04 5.21 11.90
CA ARG A 275 -14.17 4.32 13.04
C ARG A 275 -15.55 4.44 13.67
N ALA A 276 -16.09 3.33 14.16
CA ALA A 276 -17.29 3.29 14.99
C ALA A 276 -17.11 2.31 16.14
N ILE A 277 -17.47 2.73 17.34
CA ILE A 277 -17.50 1.87 18.52
C ILE A 277 -18.92 1.33 18.68
N THR A 278 -19.04 0.01 18.75
CA THR A 278 -20.34 -0.65 18.89
C THR A 278 -20.33 -1.58 20.08
N LYS A 279 -21.52 -1.85 20.63
CA LYS A 279 -21.69 -3.00 21.52
C LYS A 279 -21.15 -4.26 20.85
N PRO A 280 -20.74 -5.30 21.62
CA PRO A 280 -20.45 -6.60 21.06
C PRO A 280 -21.59 -7.03 20.13
N VAL A 281 -21.27 -7.36 18.88
CA VAL A 281 -22.25 -7.72 17.87
C VAL A 281 -22.28 -9.22 17.69
N SER A 282 -23.48 -9.81 17.74
CA SER A 282 -23.72 -11.24 17.50
C SER A 282 -23.94 -11.58 16.02
N ASP A 283 -23.69 -10.62 15.14
CA ASP A 283 -23.97 -10.68 13.71
C ASP A 283 -22.65 -10.75 12.95
N ASP A 284 -22.64 -11.52 11.88
CA ASP A 284 -21.46 -11.92 11.10
C ASP A 284 -21.17 -10.95 9.93
N TYR A 285 -21.81 -9.77 9.91
CA TYR A 285 -21.57 -8.74 8.90
C TYR A 285 -21.29 -7.33 9.45
N MET A 286 -20.47 -6.57 8.73
CA MET A 286 -20.35 -5.12 8.83
C MET A 286 -21.00 -4.52 7.60
N ARG A 287 -22.12 -3.82 7.80
CA ARG A 287 -22.86 -3.12 6.73
C ARG A 287 -22.86 -1.62 6.98
N GLY A 288 -23.11 -0.84 5.95
CA GLY A 288 -23.18 0.60 6.08
C GLY A 288 -23.31 1.33 4.76
N SER A 289 -23.18 2.63 4.83
CA SER A 289 -23.21 3.49 3.64
C SER A 289 -22.38 4.75 3.83
N TYR A 290 -22.04 5.40 2.72
CA TYR A 290 -21.44 6.73 2.71
C TYR A 290 -21.72 7.45 1.40
N SER A 291 -21.62 8.77 1.40
CA SER A 291 -21.71 9.61 0.20
C SER A 291 -20.30 9.92 -0.31
N THR A 292 -20.09 9.89 -1.62
CA THR A 292 -18.82 10.30 -2.25
C THR A 292 -19.03 10.67 -3.71
N HIS A 293 -18.41 11.75 -4.19
CA HIS A 293 -18.45 12.14 -5.61
C HIS A 293 -19.87 12.17 -6.23
N GLY A 294 -20.89 12.57 -5.45
CA GLY A 294 -22.29 12.59 -5.89
C GLY A 294 -22.98 11.21 -5.94
N MET A 295 -22.32 10.16 -5.46
CA MET A 295 -22.83 8.80 -5.35
C MET A 295 -23.12 8.44 -3.90
N MET A 296 -24.11 7.55 -3.69
CA MET A 296 -24.30 6.83 -2.43
C MET A 296 -23.73 5.43 -2.59
N VAL A 297 -22.78 5.08 -1.72
CA VAL A 297 -22.14 3.77 -1.69
C VAL A 297 -22.73 2.98 -0.52
N GLU A 298 -23.28 1.81 -0.80
CA GLU A 298 -23.67 0.83 0.20
C GLU A 298 -22.65 -0.30 0.23
N TYR A 299 -22.29 -0.77 1.42
CA TYR A 299 -21.35 -1.87 1.57
C TYR A 299 -21.84 -2.89 2.59
N ASN A 300 -21.43 -4.14 2.39
CA ASN A 300 -21.70 -5.26 3.27
C ASN A 300 -20.52 -6.23 3.24
N ALA A 301 -19.81 -6.38 4.35
CA ALA A 301 -18.62 -7.22 4.48
C ALA A 301 -18.83 -8.27 5.58
N SER A 302 -18.63 -9.55 5.26
CA SER A 302 -18.64 -10.61 6.25
C SER A 302 -17.47 -10.46 7.22
N LEU A 303 -17.66 -10.76 8.50
CA LEU A 303 -16.62 -10.83 9.52
C LEU A 303 -15.70 -12.07 9.37
N ALA A 304 -15.62 -12.63 8.16
CA ALA A 304 -14.68 -13.68 7.74
C ALA A 304 -14.62 -14.87 8.73
N GLY A 305 -15.77 -15.49 9.00
CA GLY A 305 -15.87 -16.70 9.83
C GLY A 305 -16.04 -16.45 11.33
N LEU A 306 -16.01 -15.20 11.79
CA LEU A 306 -16.42 -14.86 13.15
C LEU A 306 -17.95 -14.86 13.25
N ALA A 307 -18.50 -15.68 14.15
CA ALA A 307 -19.93 -15.68 14.48
C ALA A 307 -20.38 -14.41 15.23
N SER A 308 -19.43 -13.65 15.79
CA SER A 308 -19.69 -12.44 16.58
C SER A 308 -18.40 -11.65 16.78
N LEU A 309 -18.51 -10.33 16.91
CA LEU A 309 -17.41 -9.47 17.38
C LEU A 309 -17.60 -9.19 18.87
N LYS A 310 -16.61 -9.59 19.68
CA LYS A 310 -16.66 -9.49 21.15
C LYS A 310 -16.11 -8.15 21.63
N ALA A 311 -16.31 -7.86 22.92
CA ALA A 311 -15.64 -6.75 23.58
C ALA A 311 -14.12 -6.81 23.36
N ASN A 312 -13.49 -5.64 23.22
CA ASN A 312 -12.06 -5.45 22.96
C ASN A 312 -11.56 -6.00 21.60
N GLN A 313 -12.45 -6.37 20.67
CA GLN A 313 -12.06 -6.82 19.33
C GLN A 313 -12.31 -5.74 18.28
N ARG A 314 -11.48 -5.75 17.23
CA ARG A 314 -11.64 -4.89 16.06
C ARG A 314 -11.88 -5.67 14.77
N PHE A 315 -12.61 -5.06 13.83
CA PHE A 315 -12.77 -5.54 12.47
C PHE A 315 -12.59 -4.40 11.47
N GLU A 316 -11.85 -4.66 10.38
CA GLU A 316 -11.61 -3.70 9.30
C GLU A 316 -12.29 -4.16 8.00
N CYS A 317 -12.96 -3.23 7.33
CA CYS A 317 -13.53 -3.41 6.00
C CYS A 317 -12.89 -2.38 5.05
N THR A 318 -12.44 -2.84 3.88
CA THR A 318 -11.97 -1.96 2.80
C THR A 318 -12.98 -1.98 1.65
N VAL A 319 -13.37 -0.80 1.18
CA VAL A 319 -14.29 -0.62 0.04
C VAL A 319 -13.57 0.20 -1.02
N ASN A 320 -13.37 -0.38 -2.20
CA ASN A 320 -12.75 0.31 -3.35
C ASN A 320 -13.85 0.66 -4.36
N VAL A 321 -14.05 1.95 -4.62
CA VAL A 321 -15.06 2.45 -5.57
C VAL A 321 -14.37 2.85 -6.87
N PRO A 322 -14.69 2.20 -8.00
CA PRO A 322 -14.15 2.62 -9.29
C PRO A 322 -14.81 3.94 -9.73
N LEU A 323 -14.00 4.95 -10.03
CA LEU A 323 -14.48 6.16 -10.67
C LEU A 323 -14.34 6.05 -12.18
N SER A 324 -15.42 6.40 -12.89
CA SER A 324 -15.40 6.46 -14.34
C SER A 324 -14.69 7.72 -14.83
N GLY A 325 -13.88 7.57 -15.89
CA GLY A 325 -13.21 8.68 -16.56
C GLY A 325 -11.73 8.82 -16.21
N THR A 326 -11.09 9.82 -16.82
CA THR A 326 -9.65 10.12 -16.72
C THR A 326 -9.39 11.47 -16.07
N ALA A 327 -10.39 12.05 -15.40
CA ALA A 327 -10.21 13.24 -14.59
C ALA A 327 -9.18 12.90 -13.49
N ASP A 328 -8.13 13.72 -13.39
CA ASP A 328 -6.95 13.52 -12.53
C ASP A 328 -5.94 12.45 -13.00
N ALA A 329 -6.17 11.76 -14.12
CA ALA A 329 -5.17 10.86 -14.70
C ALA A 329 -3.97 11.67 -15.22
N THR A 330 -2.76 11.15 -15.05
CA THR A 330 -1.54 11.82 -15.49
C THR A 330 -1.28 11.53 -16.97
N GLU A 331 -1.00 12.56 -17.76
CA GLU A 331 -0.54 12.33 -19.14
C GLU A 331 0.82 11.60 -19.11
N ARG A 332 0.92 10.47 -19.81
CA ARG A 332 2.16 9.69 -19.90
C ARG A 332 2.43 9.27 -21.34
N ALA A 333 3.59 9.64 -21.86
CA ALA A 333 4.06 9.19 -23.16
C ALA A 333 4.38 7.69 -23.16
N LEU A 334 4.36 7.08 -24.35
CA LEU A 334 4.78 5.70 -24.55
C LEU A 334 6.27 5.52 -24.18
N GLN A 335 6.63 4.38 -23.59
CA GLN A 335 8.00 4.07 -23.21
C GLN A 335 8.41 2.64 -23.64
N PRO A 336 9.71 2.39 -23.90
CA PRO A 336 10.21 1.04 -24.04
C PRO A 336 9.91 0.20 -22.80
N GLY A 337 9.46 -1.04 -23.00
CA GLY A 337 9.03 -1.95 -21.95
C GLY A 337 7.54 -1.90 -21.64
N ASP A 338 6.79 -0.96 -22.22
CA ASP A 338 5.33 -0.95 -22.14
C ASP A 338 4.72 -2.16 -22.85
N TYR A 339 3.68 -2.73 -22.25
CA TYR A 339 2.97 -3.89 -22.79
C TYR A 339 1.87 -3.43 -23.73
N VAL A 340 1.74 -4.14 -24.85
CA VAL A 340 0.80 -3.78 -25.91
C VAL A 340 -0.31 -4.82 -25.97
N PHE A 341 -1.54 -4.32 -26.06
CA PHE A 341 -2.77 -5.08 -26.25
C PHE A 341 -3.48 -4.60 -27.50
N GLN A 342 -4.28 -5.48 -28.12
CA GLN A 342 -5.11 -5.16 -29.27
C GLN A 342 -6.54 -5.54 -28.95
N HIS A 343 -7.40 -4.54 -28.76
CA HIS A 343 -8.77 -4.73 -28.29
C HIS A 343 -9.70 -3.71 -28.95
N ASN A 344 -10.89 -4.16 -29.40
CA ASN A 344 -11.93 -3.33 -30.03
C ASN A 344 -11.44 -2.37 -31.13
N GLY A 345 -10.53 -2.85 -31.99
CA GLY A 345 -9.98 -2.05 -33.09
C GLY A 345 -8.98 -0.98 -32.65
N LYS A 346 -8.48 -1.04 -31.41
CA LYS A 346 -7.52 -0.09 -30.84
C LYS A 346 -6.29 -0.79 -30.29
N ILE A 347 -5.25 0.02 -30.10
CA ILE A 347 -4.07 -0.36 -29.34
C ILE A 347 -4.26 0.17 -27.92
N GLU A 348 -4.11 -0.73 -26.96
CA GLU A 348 -4.14 -0.42 -25.54
C GLU A 348 -2.76 -0.67 -24.94
N ILE A 349 -2.33 0.19 -24.01
CA ILE A 349 -1.01 0.14 -23.40
C ILE A 349 -1.13 -0.12 -21.89
N TYR A 350 -0.38 -1.08 -21.38
CA TYR A 350 -0.14 -1.22 -19.95
C TYR A 350 1.31 -0.80 -19.62
N PRO A 351 1.55 0.10 -18.65
CA PRO A 351 2.88 0.58 -18.31
C PRO A 351 3.83 -0.58 -17.94
N GLY A 352 5.07 -0.55 -18.46
CA GLY A 352 6.07 -1.59 -18.17
C GLY A 352 6.44 -1.72 -16.68
N ASP A 353 6.29 -0.62 -15.95
CA ASP A 353 6.46 -0.44 -14.51
C ASP A 353 5.14 -0.41 -13.73
N GLY A 354 4.03 -0.74 -14.38
CA GLY A 354 2.71 -0.81 -13.76
C GLY A 354 2.60 -1.90 -12.68
N PRO A 355 1.59 -1.80 -11.80
CA PRO A 355 1.29 -2.81 -10.79
C PRO A 355 1.18 -4.23 -11.35
N VAL A 356 1.47 -5.21 -10.49
CA VAL A 356 1.33 -6.63 -10.81
C VAL A 356 0.54 -7.32 -9.71
N ASP A 357 -0.10 -8.44 -10.05
CA ASP A 357 -0.74 -9.31 -9.08
C ASP A 357 0.29 -10.03 -8.18
N ALA A 358 -0.19 -10.83 -7.22
CA ALA A 358 0.64 -11.58 -6.29
C ALA A 358 1.57 -12.60 -6.98
N SER A 359 1.28 -12.99 -8.23
CA SER A 359 2.13 -13.87 -9.06
C SER A 359 3.10 -13.09 -9.95
N GLY A 360 3.15 -11.76 -9.82
CA GLY A 360 4.02 -10.89 -10.62
C GLY A 360 3.51 -10.67 -12.04
N LYS A 361 2.23 -10.91 -12.32
CA LYS A 361 1.62 -10.75 -13.66
C LYS A 361 0.89 -9.42 -13.79
N ILE A 362 0.93 -8.83 -14.99
CA ILE A 362 0.11 -7.65 -15.28
C ILE A 362 -1.37 -8.05 -15.45
N PRO A 363 -2.30 -7.10 -15.41
CA PRO A 363 -3.69 -7.37 -15.74
C PRO A 363 -3.86 -7.89 -17.17
N ASP A 364 -4.80 -8.81 -17.37
CA ASP A 364 -5.12 -9.47 -18.66
C ASP A 364 -3.91 -10.06 -19.40
N TYR A 365 -2.87 -10.44 -18.67
CA TYR A 365 -1.55 -10.76 -19.21
C TYR A 365 -1.52 -11.76 -20.37
N THR A 366 -2.46 -12.72 -20.43
CA THR A 366 -2.57 -13.71 -21.52
C THR A 366 -2.91 -13.09 -22.87
N ASN A 367 -3.47 -11.88 -22.87
CA ASN A 367 -3.90 -11.16 -24.07
C ASN A 367 -2.87 -10.12 -24.55
N ALA A 368 -1.75 -9.96 -23.84
CA ALA A 368 -0.67 -9.10 -24.28
C ALA A 368 -0.08 -9.66 -25.59
N VAL A 369 0.05 -8.80 -26.60
CA VAL A 369 0.52 -9.19 -27.93
C VAL A 369 1.95 -8.77 -28.21
N GLY A 370 2.55 -7.97 -27.32
CA GLY A 370 3.94 -7.58 -27.45
C GLY A 370 4.41 -6.56 -26.43
N ILE A 371 5.68 -6.19 -26.56
CA ILE A 371 6.36 -5.21 -25.70
C ILE A 371 6.99 -4.13 -26.58
N VAL A 372 6.79 -2.86 -26.24
CA VAL A 372 7.43 -1.73 -26.93
C VAL A 372 8.94 -1.83 -26.79
N THR A 373 9.65 -1.87 -27.90
CA THR A 373 11.13 -1.95 -27.94
C THR A 373 11.75 -0.56 -28.09
N THR A 374 11.14 0.28 -28.92
CA THR A 374 11.54 1.67 -29.13
C THR A 374 10.34 2.46 -29.59
N CYS A 375 10.26 3.71 -29.15
CA CYS A 375 9.23 4.69 -29.47
C CYS A 375 9.85 6.07 -29.71
N ILE A 376 11.14 6.10 -30.06
CA ILE A 376 11.90 7.32 -30.30
C ILE A 376 11.66 7.74 -31.75
N PRO A 377 11.10 8.93 -32.03
CA PRO A 377 10.77 9.34 -33.40
C PRO A 377 11.96 9.28 -34.37
N ALA A 378 13.17 9.62 -33.92
CA ALA A 378 14.39 9.56 -34.73
C ALA A 378 14.80 8.13 -35.13
N ARG A 379 14.28 7.10 -34.44
CA ARG A 379 14.49 5.68 -34.76
C ARG A 379 13.39 5.12 -35.67
N MET A 380 12.26 5.83 -35.82
CA MET A 380 11.14 5.43 -36.66
C MET A 380 11.41 5.82 -38.13
N THR A 381 12.41 5.20 -38.76
CA THR A 381 12.91 5.58 -40.09
C THR A 381 12.58 4.57 -41.19
N ASP A 382 12.05 3.40 -40.85
CA ASP A 382 11.67 2.37 -41.82
C ASP A 382 10.53 2.84 -42.74
N GLU A 383 10.84 3.15 -43.99
CA GLU A 383 9.86 3.58 -45.00
C GLU A 383 8.73 2.56 -45.23
N GLY A 384 9.00 1.28 -44.99
CA GLY A 384 7.99 0.23 -45.00
C GLY A 384 6.93 0.44 -43.93
N CYS A 385 7.28 1.02 -42.79
CA CYS A 385 6.36 1.40 -41.73
C CYS A 385 5.83 2.83 -41.90
N THR A 386 6.73 3.80 -41.98
CA THR A 386 6.39 5.23 -41.92
C THR A 386 5.56 5.68 -43.12
N GLY A 387 5.74 5.07 -44.29
CA GLY A 387 4.89 5.32 -45.47
C GLY A 387 3.41 4.97 -45.26
N ASN A 388 3.07 4.20 -44.21
CA ASN A 388 1.69 3.86 -43.81
C ASN A 388 1.27 4.54 -42.49
N GLY A 389 2.07 5.47 -41.97
CA GLY A 389 1.79 6.20 -40.73
C GLY A 389 2.13 5.46 -39.43
N TRP A 390 2.67 4.24 -39.49
CA TRP A 390 3.10 3.48 -38.30
C TRP A 390 4.41 4.02 -37.75
N THR A 391 4.31 5.04 -36.91
CA THR A 391 5.41 5.93 -36.51
C THR A 391 5.54 6.10 -34.99
N HIS A 392 4.74 5.41 -34.20
CA HIS A 392 4.69 5.55 -32.74
C HIS A 392 5.67 4.61 -32.05
N ALA A 393 5.77 3.35 -32.49
CA ALA A 393 6.69 2.38 -31.88
C ALA A 393 6.98 1.17 -32.74
N TYR A 394 8.11 0.51 -32.47
CA TYR A 394 8.34 -0.90 -32.80
C TYR A 394 8.07 -1.78 -31.59
N VAL A 395 7.34 -2.87 -31.81
CA VAL A 395 6.86 -3.79 -30.77
C VAL A 395 7.40 -5.19 -31.07
N MET A 396 8.08 -5.80 -30.12
CA MET A 396 8.46 -7.22 -30.20
C MET A 396 7.25 -8.10 -29.88
N GLY A 397 7.10 -9.21 -30.61
CA GLY A 397 6.20 -10.28 -30.24
C GLY A 397 6.60 -10.96 -28.94
N THR A 398 5.75 -11.87 -28.47
CA THR A 398 5.90 -12.44 -27.12
C THR A 398 6.67 -13.75 -27.08
N GLU A 399 6.87 -14.41 -28.22
CA GLU A 399 7.51 -15.72 -28.29
C GLU A 399 8.18 -15.96 -29.66
N THR A 400 9.02 -16.98 -29.71
CA THR A 400 9.66 -17.42 -30.95
C THR A 400 8.75 -18.31 -31.77
N HIS A 401 8.86 -18.22 -33.09
CA HIS A 401 8.10 -19.04 -34.03
C HIS A 401 9.05 -19.79 -34.97
N GLY A 402 8.66 -20.99 -35.39
CA GLY A 402 9.55 -21.90 -36.11
C GLY A 402 10.77 -22.37 -35.30
N ASN A 403 11.45 -23.40 -35.81
CA ASN A 403 12.68 -23.90 -35.20
C ASN A 403 13.60 -24.50 -36.27
N ASN A 404 14.90 -24.26 -36.16
CA ASN A 404 15.91 -24.77 -37.10
C ASN A 404 15.60 -24.42 -38.57
N LEU A 405 15.26 -23.15 -38.80
CA LEU A 405 15.01 -22.61 -40.14
C LEU A 405 16.28 -22.07 -40.77
N ARG A 406 16.31 -22.02 -42.10
CA ARG A 406 17.32 -21.31 -42.89
C ARG A 406 16.89 -19.88 -43.17
N TRP A 407 17.87 -19.01 -43.30
CA TRP A 407 17.60 -17.67 -43.79
C TRP A 407 17.23 -17.71 -45.29
N CYS A 408 18.03 -18.44 -46.10
CA CYS A 408 17.78 -18.68 -47.52
C CYS A 408 18.34 -20.05 -47.94
N TRP A 409 17.77 -20.67 -48.98
CA TRP A 409 18.31 -21.93 -49.55
C TRP A 409 19.67 -21.77 -50.23
N GLN A 410 20.12 -20.53 -50.50
CA GLN A 410 21.35 -20.23 -51.19
C GLN A 410 22.06 -19.02 -50.58
N ASN A 411 23.38 -19.01 -50.63
CA ASN A 411 24.20 -17.84 -50.33
C ASN A 411 24.14 -16.86 -51.51
N ARG A 412 23.08 -16.05 -51.57
CA ARG A 412 22.86 -14.99 -52.56
C ARG A 412 22.34 -13.74 -51.87
N MET A 413 22.58 -12.57 -52.47
CA MET A 413 22.03 -11.29 -52.02
C MET A 413 20.91 -10.85 -52.99
N LEU A 414 19.86 -10.19 -52.50
CA LEU A 414 18.88 -9.57 -53.39
C LEU A 414 19.34 -8.17 -53.80
N ALA A 415 19.12 -7.82 -55.07
CA ALA A 415 19.69 -6.60 -55.67
C ALA A 415 19.19 -5.29 -55.04
N ASP A 416 17.96 -5.25 -54.52
CA ASP A 416 17.40 -4.02 -53.93
C ASP A 416 17.44 -4.00 -52.38
N LEU A 417 18.11 -4.98 -51.76
CA LEU A 417 18.43 -4.91 -50.33
C LEU A 417 19.78 -4.21 -50.15
N GLU A 418 19.91 -3.42 -49.09
CA GLU A 418 21.17 -2.73 -48.79
C GLU A 418 22.21 -3.72 -48.25
N ASP A 419 23.47 -3.60 -48.72
CA ASP A 419 24.58 -4.42 -48.23
C ASP A 419 25.15 -3.83 -46.92
N VAL A 420 24.67 -4.35 -45.78
CA VAL A 420 24.98 -3.82 -44.44
C VAL A 420 26.15 -4.60 -43.83
N THR A 421 27.38 -4.22 -44.17
CA THR A 421 28.59 -5.01 -43.83
C THR A 421 29.30 -4.58 -42.54
N THR A 422 28.93 -3.44 -41.96
CA THR A 422 29.60 -2.87 -40.76
C THR A 422 28.63 -2.62 -39.62
N ILE A 423 29.12 -2.65 -38.38
CA ILE A 423 28.31 -2.34 -37.20
C ILE A 423 27.76 -0.91 -37.20
N THR A 424 28.49 0.06 -37.81
CA THR A 424 28.02 1.45 -37.94
C THR A 424 26.77 1.55 -38.79
N GLN A 425 26.74 0.84 -39.93
CA GLN A 425 25.53 0.76 -40.75
C GLN A 425 24.44 -0.03 -40.02
N ALA A 426 24.79 -1.19 -39.45
CA ALA A 426 23.83 -2.10 -38.84
C ALA A 426 23.05 -1.47 -37.67
N LYS A 427 23.67 -0.55 -36.90
CA LYS A 427 23.04 0.11 -35.76
C LYS A 427 21.82 0.94 -36.14
N ASP A 428 21.95 1.68 -37.24
CA ASP A 428 20.96 2.64 -37.72
C ASP A 428 20.06 2.07 -38.82
N TYR A 429 20.32 0.84 -39.23
CA TYR A 429 19.53 0.15 -40.23
C TYR A 429 18.21 -0.37 -39.63
N MET A 430 17.14 0.42 -39.75
CA MET A 430 15.82 0.15 -39.17
C MET A 430 14.83 -0.53 -40.12
N ASN A 431 15.25 -0.91 -41.33
CA ASN A 431 14.39 -1.27 -42.48
C ASN A 431 13.71 -2.67 -42.39
N GLY A 432 13.41 -3.19 -41.21
CA GLY A 432 12.92 -4.56 -41.07
C GLY A 432 11.57 -4.83 -41.76
N CYS A 433 10.65 -3.86 -41.71
CA CYS A 433 9.37 -3.91 -42.41
C CYS A 433 9.56 -3.74 -43.93
N LYS A 434 10.37 -2.78 -44.36
CA LYS A 434 10.70 -2.57 -45.79
C LYS A 434 11.31 -3.83 -46.41
N ASP A 435 12.35 -4.39 -45.79
CA ASP A 435 13.04 -5.58 -46.26
C ASP A 435 12.10 -6.78 -46.29
N THR A 436 11.31 -6.96 -45.24
CA THR A 436 10.29 -8.02 -45.20
C THR A 436 9.28 -7.87 -46.33
N LYS A 437 8.76 -6.66 -46.57
CA LYS A 437 7.80 -6.41 -47.68
C LYS A 437 8.43 -6.75 -49.03
N TYR A 438 9.68 -6.34 -49.24
CA TYR A 438 10.40 -6.59 -50.48
C TYR A 438 10.64 -8.08 -50.73
N ILE A 439 11.16 -8.81 -49.74
CA ILE A 439 11.42 -10.27 -49.84
C ILE A 439 10.11 -11.03 -50.07
N LEU A 440 9.03 -10.65 -49.37
CA LEU A 440 7.71 -11.25 -49.57
C LEU A 440 7.15 -11.03 -50.98
N SER A 441 7.48 -9.91 -51.63
CA SER A 441 6.98 -9.57 -52.98
C SER A 441 7.77 -10.21 -54.13
N THR A 442 8.99 -10.70 -53.88
CA THR A 442 9.89 -11.20 -54.92
C THR A 442 9.86 -12.73 -55.03
N LYS A 443 10.41 -13.45 -54.04
CA LYS A 443 10.46 -14.93 -53.97
C LYS A 443 10.64 -15.43 -52.54
N TYR A 444 9.65 -15.23 -51.68
CA TYR A 444 9.74 -15.63 -50.27
C TYR A 444 9.94 -17.13 -50.04
N ASN A 445 9.47 -17.98 -50.96
CA ASN A 445 9.64 -19.44 -50.87
C ASN A 445 11.11 -19.89 -50.96
N ASP A 446 12.00 -19.04 -51.46
CA ASP A 446 13.45 -19.26 -51.42
C ASP A 446 14.05 -18.94 -50.03
N TYR A 447 13.24 -18.44 -49.08
CA TYR A 447 13.66 -18.01 -47.75
C TYR A 447 12.78 -18.63 -46.67
N GLU A 448 13.29 -19.68 -46.02
CA GLU A 448 12.51 -20.53 -45.09
C GLU A 448 11.94 -19.72 -43.90
N ILE A 449 12.67 -18.74 -43.35
CA ILE A 449 12.13 -17.85 -42.29
C ILE A 449 10.98 -16.94 -42.77
N PHE A 450 10.93 -16.55 -44.05
CA PHE A 450 9.86 -15.71 -44.58
C PHE A 450 8.63 -16.54 -44.98
N ASP A 451 8.83 -17.78 -45.42
CA ASP A 451 7.75 -18.76 -45.59
C ASP A 451 7.06 -19.07 -44.23
N GLU A 452 7.84 -19.25 -43.16
CA GLU A 452 7.30 -19.38 -41.80
C GLU A 452 6.54 -18.11 -41.37
N LEU A 453 7.04 -16.91 -41.70
CA LEU A 453 6.33 -15.66 -41.41
C LEU A 453 4.97 -15.59 -42.13
N VAL A 454 4.88 -16.04 -43.39
CA VAL A 454 3.60 -16.09 -44.12
C VAL A 454 2.63 -17.03 -43.41
N THR A 455 3.10 -18.22 -43.01
CA THR A 455 2.29 -19.17 -42.24
C THR A 455 1.82 -18.56 -40.93
N TYR A 456 2.71 -17.89 -40.19
CA TYR A 456 2.37 -17.20 -38.95
C TYR A 456 1.33 -16.09 -39.16
N ARG A 457 1.48 -15.24 -40.18
CA ARG A 457 0.51 -14.17 -40.52
C ARG A 457 -0.86 -14.72 -40.90
N ASN A 458 -0.91 -15.88 -41.57
CA ASN A 458 -2.18 -16.52 -41.91
C ASN A 458 -2.91 -17.04 -40.66
N ASN A 459 -2.17 -17.56 -39.68
CA ASN A 459 -2.72 -18.03 -38.41
C ASN A 459 -3.00 -16.89 -37.42
N ASN A 460 -2.34 -15.74 -37.60
CA ASN A 460 -2.45 -14.56 -36.75
C ASN A 460 -2.75 -13.32 -37.61
N PRO A 461 -3.93 -13.27 -38.24
CA PRO A 461 -4.29 -12.17 -39.13
C PRO A 461 -4.31 -10.84 -38.37
N LEU A 462 -4.07 -9.75 -39.10
CA LEU A 462 -4.17 -8.40 -38.55
C LEU A 462 -5.60 -8.18 -38.01
N PRO A 463 -5.78 -7.85 -36.72
CA PRO A 463 -7.11 -7.63 -36.18
C PRO A 463 -7.82 -6.47 -36.89
N GLN A 464 -9.12 -6.65 -37.12
CA GLN A 464 -9.92 -5.67 -37.84
C GLN A 464 -9.90 -4.32 -37.12
N GLY A 465 -9.63 -3.25 -37.87
CA GLY A 465 -9.67 -1.87 -37.36
C GLY A 465 -8.41 -1.40 -36.63
N VAL A 466 -7.46 -2.28 -36.32
CA VAL A 466 -6.21 -1.90 -35.64
C VAL A 466 -5.22 -1.30 -36.64
N ASN A 467 -4.80 -0.05 -36.42
CA ASN A 467 -3.80 0.61 -37.26
C ASN A 467 -2.37 0.24 -36.85
N ARG A 468 -1.89 -0.89 -37.37
CA ARG A 468 -0.49 -1.33 -37.22
C ARG A 468 -0.01 -2.07 -38.45
N SER A 469 1.30 -2.27 -38.54
CA SER A 469 1.92 -3.11 -39.55
C SER A 469 1.55 -4.58 -39.38
N PRO A 470 1.54 -5.37 -40.47
CA PRO A 470 1.71 -6.81 -40.38
C PRO A 470 3.00 -7.16 -39.65
N TRP A 471 3.05 -8.36 -39.07
CA TRP A 471 4.24 -8.92 -38.43
C TRP A 471 5.43 -8.98 -39.39
N PHE A 472 6.62 -8.52 -39.04
CA PHE A 472 7.81 -8.55 -39.90
C PHE A 472 9.02 -9.12 -39.18
N ILE A 473 10.05 -9.50 -39.95
CA ILE A 473 11.34 -9.91 -39.39
C ILE A 473 12.14 -8.63 -39.09
N PRO A 474 12.51 -8.37 -37.83
CA PRO A 474 13.20 -7.15 -37.45
C PRO A 474 14.57 -7.04 -38.15
N SER A 475 14.98 -5.81 -38.40
CA SER A 475 16.33 -5.46 -38.85
C SER A 475 17.33 -5.47 -37.69
N THR A 476 18.62 -5.32 -38.02
CA THR A 476 19.67 -5.14 -37.01
C THR A 476 19.42 -3.97 -36.08
N GLY A 477 19.00 -2.80 -36.59
CA GLY A 477 18.77 -1.63 -35.73
C GLY A 477 17.61 -1.84 -34.74
N GLN A 478 16.58 -2.59 -35.14
CA GLN A 478 15.44 -2.91 -34.26
C GLN A 478 15.85 -3.91 -33.16
N TRP A 479 16.70 -4.89 -33.46
CA TRP A 479 17.31 -5.76 -32.45
C TRP A 479 18.25 -5.01 -31.51
N TYR A 480 19.04 -4.08 -32.06
CA TYR A 480 19.93 -3.21 -31.28
C TYR A 480 19.13 -2.46 -30.21
N ASP A 481 18.00 -1.85 -30.60
CA ASP A 481 17.14 -1.11 -29.68
C ASP A 481 16.50 -2.01 -28.62
N LEU A 482 16.04 -3.20 -28.98
CA LEU A 482 15.51 -4.17 -28.02
C LEU A 482 16.56 -4.53 -26.96
N ILE A 483 17.79 -4.82 -27.38
CA ILE A 483 18.89 -5.17 -26.46
C ILE A 483 19.24 -3.99 -25.55
N ALA A 484 19.37 -2.79 -26.11
CA ALA A 484 19.71 -1.59 -25.36
C ALA A 484 18.61 -1.20 -24.36
N ASN A 485 17.36 -1.13 -24.83
CA ASN A 485 16.25 -0.57 -24.05
C ASN A 485 15.63 -1.57 -23.08
N ILE A 486 15.56 -2.85 -23.46
CA ILE A 486 14.90 -3.90 -22.67
C ILE A 486 15.93 -4.81 -22.00
N GLY A 487 16.97 -5.20 -22.74
CA GLY A 487 18.08 -5.99 -22.20
C GLY A 487 18.99 -5.21 -21.24
N GLY A 488 18.90 -3.88 -21.22
CA GLY A 488 19.55 -3.02 -20.23
C GLY A 488 21.04 -2.77 -20.47
N LYS A 489 21.58 -3.16 -21.64
CA LYS A 489 22.97 -2.88 -22.02
C LYS A 489 23.07 -2.55 -23.50
N SER A 490 23.69 -1.43 -23.82
CA SER A 490 23.95 -1.05 -25.22
C SER A 490 24.90 -2.05 -25.87
N PRO A 491 24.62 -2.54 -27.09
CA PRO A 491 25.57 -3.37 -27.85
C PRO A 491 26.94 -2.71 -28.05
N ASP A 492 27.00 -1.37 -28.15
CA ASP A 492 28.28 -0.65 -28.24
C ASP A 492 29.20 -0.85 -27.01
N ASP A 493 28.63 -1.16 -25.85
CA ASP A 493 29.35 -1.37 -24.58
C ASP A 493 29.76 -2.84 -24.34
N PHE A 494 29.56 -3.71 -25.33
CA PHE A 494 29.97 -5.10 -25.24
C PHE A 494 31.50 -5.23 -25.32
N ASN A 495 32.04 -6.19 -24.58
CA ASN A 495 33.48 -6.26 -24.30
C ASN A 495 34.33 -6.93 -25.39
N ASN A 496 33.72 -7.46 -26.46
CA ASN A 496 34.40 -8.18 -27.53
C ASN A 496 33.88 -7.78 -28.93
N ASN A 497 33.51 -6.52 -29.09
CA ASN A 497 33.03 -5.98 -30.36
C ASN A 497 34.10 -6.03 -31.45
N THR A 498 33.65 -6.27 -32.69
CA THR A 498 34.48 -6.25 -33.89
C THR A 498 33.90 -5.25 -34.89
N THR A 499 34.58 -5.02 -36.01
CA THR A 499 34.04 -4.16 -37.07
C THR A 499 32.77 -4.72 -37.74
N ALA A 500 32.50 -6.01 -37.57
CA ALA A 500 31.42 -6.75 -38.25
C ALA A 500 30.43 -7.43 -37.29
N GLY A 501 30.47 -7.11 -35.99
CA GLY A 501 29.49 -7.61 -35.03
C GLY A 501 29.72 -7.12 -33.60
N TRP A 502 28.62 -7.04 -32.84
CA TRP A 502 28.67 -6.78 -31.40
C TRP A 502 28.70 -8.11 -30.64
N ASN A 503 29.72 -8.31 -29.79
CA ASN A 503 29.85 -9.55 -29.04
C ASN A 503 30.27 -9.29 -27.60
N SER A 504 29.67 -10.03 -26.68
CA SER A 504 30.15 -10.10 -25.30
C SER A 504 30.23 -11.55 -24.85
N ASN A 505 31.25 -11.87 -24.05
CA ASN A 505 31.40 -13.18 -23.41
C ASN A 505 30.98 -13.20 -21.93
N GLN A 506 30.37 -12.11 -21.46
CA GLN A 506 29.98 -11.93 -20.05
C GLN A 506 28.50 -11.55 -19.86
N ASP A 507 27.86 -10.92 -20.85
CA ASP A 507 26.58 -10.23 -20.65
C ASP A 507 25.34 -11.01 -21.13
N GLY A 508 25.50 -12.13 -21.83
CA GLY A 508 24.40 -12.84 -22.50
C GLY A 508 23.23 -13.18 -21.55
N THR A 509 23.53 -13.75 -20.39
CA THR A 509 22.53 -14.15 -19.39
C THR A 509 21.84 -12.93 -18.76
N ALA A 510 22.58 -11.85 -18.52
CA ALA A 510 22.02 -10.64 -17.94
C ALA A 510 21.05 -9.94 -18.92
N ILE A 511 21.44 -9.86 -20.20
CA ILE A 511 20.64 -9.24 -21.25
C ILE A 511 19.36 -10.04 -21.52
N LEU A 512 19.49 -11.36 -21.74
CA LEU A 512 18.33 -12.24 -21.92
C LEU A 512 17.46 -12.26 -20.65
N GLY A 513 18.07 -12.21 -19.46
CA GLY A 513 17.38 -12.08 -18.19
C GLY A 513 16.57 -10.79 -18.08
N GLY A 514 17.07 -9.66 -18.56
CA GLY A 514 16.34 -8.39 -18.62
C GLY A 514 15.12 -8.45 -19.54
N ILE A 515 15.27 -9.05 -20.72
CA ILE A 515 14.16 -9.28 -21.67
C ILE A 515 13.12 -10.23 -21.05
N ASN A 516 13.56 -11.35 -20.50
CA ASN A 516 12.69 -12.34 -19.88
C ASN A 516 12.03 -11.82 -18.60
N ALA A 517 12.65 -10.90 -17.85
CA ALA A 517 11.99 -10.25 -16.71
C ALA A 517 10.74 -9.47 -17.15
N ARG A 518 10.72 -8.90 -18.36
CA ARG A 518 9.53 -8.27 -18.92
C ARG A 518 8.51 -9.30 -19.42
N LEU A 519 8.96 -10.30 -20.18
CA LEU A 519 8.07 -11.34 -20.72
C LEU A 519 7.45 -12.21 -19.63
N ASN A 520 8.14 -12.44 -18.52
CA ASN A 520 7.63 -13.23 -17.41
C ASN A 520 6.38 -12.60 -16.78
N LYS A 521 6.21 -11.27 -16.84
CA LYS A 521 4.96 -10.61 -16.39
C LYS A 521 3.76 -10.95 -17.28
N ILE A 522 4.00 -11.46 -18.49
CA ILE A 522 2.98 -11.97 -19.42
C ILE A 522 3.03 -13.47 -19.64
N ASP A 523 3.71 -14.18 -18.74
CA ASP A 523 3.84 -15.64 -18.78
C ASP A 523 4.50 -16.19 -20.05
N LYS A 524 5.48 -15.44 -20.55
CA LYS A 524 6.26 -15.78 -21.73
C LYS A 524 7.75 -15.71 -21.43
N SER A 525 8.55 -16.32 -22.28
CA SER A 525 10.01 -16.24 -22.22
C SER A 525 10.63 -16.53 -23.59
N LEU A 526 11.81 -15.97 -23.83
CA LEU A 526 12.67 -16.32 -24.94
C LEU A 526 13.69 -17.39 -24.52
N PRO A 527 13.97 -18.36 -25.39
CA PRO A 527 14.92 -19.44 -25.10
C PRO A 527 16.38 -18.96 -25.15
N ASP A 528 17.22 -19.54 -24.29
CA ASP A 528 18.68 -19.45 -24.38
C ASP A 528 19.22 -20.42 -25.45
N GLY A 529 20.36 -20.08 -26.04
CA GLY A 529 21.07 -20.89 -27.02
C GLY A 529 20.57 -20.79 -28.46
N VAL A 530 19.44 -20.11 -28.69
CA VAL A 530 18.78 -19.96 -29.99
C VAL A 530 19.28 -18.74 -30.76
N ARG A 531 19.33 -18.87 -32.10
CA ARG A 531 19.70 -17.78 -33.01
C ARG A 531 18.45 -17.11 -33.57
N PHE A 532 18.31 -15.82 -33.31
CA PHE A 532 17.23 -14.98 -33.79
C PHE A 532 17.67 -14.27 -35.08
N PRO A 533 16.99 -14.47 -36.22
CA PRO A 533 17.32 -13.82 -37.48
C PRO A 533 17.00 -12.32 -37.48
N CYS A 534 17.77 -11.58 -38.27
CA CYS A 534 17.40 -10.26 -38.78
C CYS A 534 16.96 -10.38 -40.25
N SER A 535 16.22 -9.40 -40.76
CA SER A 535 15.95 -9.25 -42.20
C SER A 535 17.15 -8.69 -42.99
N THR A 536 18.15 -8.18 -42.27
CA THR A 536 19.34 -7.50 -42.82
C THR A 536 20.39 -8.47 -43.38
N GLU A 537 20.94 -8.17 -44.57
CA GLU A 537 21.98 -8.94 -45.25
C GLU A 537 23.36 -8.21 -45.24
N PRO A 538 24.46 -8.88 -44.83
CA PRO A 538 25.83 -8.54 -45.19
C PRO A 538 26.36 -9.50 -46.27
N GLY A 539 26.43 -9.04 -47.51
CA GLY A 539 26.91 -9.81 -48.66
C GLY A 539 26.23 -11.17 -48.77
N LEU A 540 26.99 -12.24 -48.55
CA LEU A 540 26.51 -13.62 -48.66
C LEU A 540 25.94 -14.21 -47.36
N GLY A 541 26.05 -13.51 -46.23
CA GLY A 541 25.52 -13.93 -44.93
C GLY A 541 24.21 -13.23 -44.56
N ALA A 542 23.68 -13.52 -43.37
CA ALA A 542 22.54 -12.82 -42.78
C ALA A 542 22.86 -12.38 -41.34
N TRP A 543 22.34 -11.23 -40.92
CA TRP A 543 22.50 -10.81 -39.53
C TRP A 543 21.61 -11.60 -38.58
N MET A 544 22.08 -11.77 -37.34
CA MET A 544 21.38 -12.52 -36.29
C MET A 544 21.86 -12.11 -34.90
N VAL A 545 21.02 -12.42 -33.89
CA VAL A 545 21.35 -12.30 -32.46
C VAL A 545 21.30 -13.69 -31.84
N ARG A 546 22.24 -14.03 -30.97
CA ARG A 546 22.19 -15.24 -30.15
C ARG A 546 22.59 -14.91 -28.72
N PHE A 547 21.76 -15.34 -27.79
CA PHE A 547 22.12 -15.46 -26.37
C PHE A 547 22.51 -16.92 -26.13
N ASN A 548 23.62 -17.17 -25.45
CA ASN A 548 24.06 -18.52 -25.09
C ASN A 548 24.88 -18.47 -23.81
N GLY A 549 24.22 -18.75 -22.68
CA GLY A 549 24.79 -18.55 -21.36
C GLY A 549 25.29 -17.11 -21.21
N ASN A 550 26.56 -16.92 -20.83
CA ASN A 550 27.14 -15.58 -20.67
C ASN A 550 27.51 -14.91 -22.00
N THR A 551 27.40 -15.60 -23.13
CA THR A 551 27.77 -15.04 -24.43
C THR A 551 26.57 -14.43 -25.13
N VAL A 552 26.75 -13.26 -25.73
CA VAL A 552 25.88 -12.70 -26.76
C VAL A 552 26.68 -12.50 -28.03
N GLU A 553 26.16 -13.05 -29.13
CA GLU A 553 26.68 -12.89 -30.49
C GLU A 553 25.65 -12.11 -31.29
N PHE A 554 25.98 -10.89 -31.69
CA PHE A 554 25.17 -10.09 -32.60
C PHE A 554 25.99 -9.80 -33.85
N GLY A 555 25.87 -10.69 -34.83
CA GLY A 555 26.75 -10.76 -35.98
C GLY A 555 26.10 -11.50 -37.14
N THR A 556 26.91 -12.17 -37.94
CA THR A 556 26.48 -12.75 -39.22
C THR A 556 26.54 -14.26 -39.22
N VAL A 557 25.60 -14.90 -39.92
CA VAL A 557 25.51 -16.35 -40.10
C VAL A 557 25.44 -16.72 -41.58
N ASP A 558 25.84 -17.95 -41.92
CA ASP A 558 25.60 -18.51 -43.26
C ASP A 558 24.11 -18.74 -43.48
N LYS A 559 23.57 -18.27 -44.63
CA LYS A 559 22.13 -18.27 -44.90
C LYS A 559 21.52 -19.66 -44.95
N THR A 560 22.32 -20.66 -45.29
CA THR A 560 21.89 -22.03 -45.58
C THR A 560 21.84 -22.94 -44.36
N LEU A 561 22.29 -22.46 -43.20
CA LEU A 561 22.29 -23.23 -41.95
C LEU A 561 20.89 -23.25 -41.30
N LYS A 562 20.49 -24.43 -40.83
CA LYS A 562 19.22 -24.67 -40.11
C LYS A 562 19.37 -24.43 -38.63
N GLU A 563 19.41 -23.17 -38.23
CA GLU A 563 19.66 -22.81 -36.83
C GLU A 563 18.86 -21.60 -36.34
N LEU A 564 17.96 -21.06 -37.17
CA LEU A 564 17.23 -19.82 -36.87
C LEU A 564 15.82 -20.09 -36.33
N SER A 565 15.42 -19.28 -35.35
CA SER A 565 14.06 -19.22 -34.82
C SER A 565 13.62 -17.76 -34.72
N PRO A 566 12.76 -17.27 -35.64
CA PRO A 566 12.32 -15.88 -35.67
C PRO A 566 11.54 -15.44 -34.43
N LEU A 567 11.81 -14.20 -34.02
CA LEU A 567 10.94 -13.36 -33.20
C LEU A 567 10.39 -12.25 -34.12
N TYR A 568 9.08 -12.15 -34.25
CA TYR A 568 8.45 -11.18 -35.14
C TYR A 568 8.16 -9.86 -34.44
N PHE A 569 8.19 -8.78 -35.21
CA PHE A 569 7.90 -7.42 -34.74
C PHE A 569 6.71 -6.85 -35.49
N PHE A 570 6.07 -5.83 -34.92
CA PHE A 570 5.19 -4.93 -35.69
C PHE A 570 5.45 -3.48 -35.30
N ALA A 571 4.96 -2.54 -36.11
CA ALA A 571 4.97 -1.12 -35.81
C ALA A 571 3.54 -0.58 -35.78
N PHE A 572 3.29 0.48 -35.02
CA PHE A 572 1.99 1.18 -35.05
C PHE A 572 2.18 2.69 -34.98
#